data_AF-A0A936FT86-F1
#
_entry.id   AF-A0A936FT86-F1
#
_cell.length_a   1.000
_cell.length_b   1.000
_cell.length_c   1.000
_cell.angle_alpha   90.00
_cell.angle_beta   90.00
_cell.angle_gamma   90.00
#
_symmetry.space_group_name_H-M   'P 1'
#
loop_
_entity.id
_entity.type
_entity.pdbx_description
1 polymer ?
#
loop_
_entity_poly.entity_id
_entity_poly.type
_entity_poly.pdbx_seq_one_letter_code
_entity_poly.pdbx_strand_id
1 'polypeptide(L)'
;MSHKHENLLNTIFHDPISGNIPWREVESLLHHLGATVESLSGTRIHIKLNGHEGTLHRPHHGNTLGREDVKHVREFLAHSRITPSLYAAAKKD
;
A
#
# COMPACT_ATOMS: atom_id res chain seq x y z
N MET A 1 -19.79 -5.04 -7.49
CA MET A 1 -18.49 -5.41 -6.91
C MET A 1 -17.59 -4.18 -6.90
N SER A 2 -17.03 -3.79 -5.77
CA SER A 2 -16.15 -2.62 -5.70
C SER A 2 -14.73 -2.99 -6.15
N HIS A 3 -14.25 -2.39 -7.24
CA HIS A 3 -12.88 -2.58 -7.76
C HIS A 3 -11.89 -1.54 -7.18
N LYS A 4 -12.25 -0.85 -6.10
CA LYS A 4 -11.45 0.26 -5.55
C LYS A 4 -10.03 -0.15 -5.17
N HIS A 5 -9.87 -1.25 -4.41
CA HIS A 5 -8.55 -1.73 -3.99
C HIS A 5 -7.70 -2.21 -5.16
N GLU A 6 -8.32 -2.85 -6.15
CA GLU A 6 -7.66 -3.30 -7.38
C GLU A 6 -7.18 -2.10 -8.21
N ASN A 7 -8.02 -1.08 -8.39
CA ASN A 7 -7.64 0.16 -9.08
C ASN A 7 -6.53 0.91 -8.35
N LEU A 8 -6.58 0.95 -7.01
CA LEU A 8 -5.52 1.55 -6.22
C LEU A 8 -4.20 0.78 -6.36
N LEU A 9 -4.24 -0.55 -6.31
CA LEU A 9 -3.06 -1.38 -6.51
C LEU A 9 -2.46 -1.15 -7.91
N ASN A 10 -3.29 -1.09 -8.96
CA ASN A 10 -2.85 -0.72 -10.30
C ASN A 10 -2.20 0.68 -10.33
N THR A 11 -2.79 1.66 -9.63
CA THR A 11 -2.24 3.03 -9.54
C THR A 11 -0.88 3.05 -8.82
N ILE A 12 -0.74 2.30 -7.73
CA ILE A 12 0.52 2.20 -6.97
C ILE A 12 1.62 1.61 -7.85
N PHE A 13 1.32 0.65 -8.71
CA PHE A 13 2.29 -0.04 -9.57
C PHE A 13 2.47 0.61 -10.96
N HIS A 14 1.72 1.66 -11.29
CA HIS A 14 1.80 2.35 -12.58
C HIS A 14 3.01 3.28 -12.68
N ASP A 15 3.62 3.37 -13.86
CA ASP A 15 4.68 4.34 -14.15
C ASP A 15 4.17 5.46 -15.09
N PRO A 16 4.40 6.75 -14.77
CA PRO A 16 5.20 7.25 -13.66
C PRO A 16 4.51 7.13 -12.29
N ILE A 17 5.31 7.06 -11.22
CA ILE A 17 4.81 6.98 -9.84
C ILE A 17 3.89 8.18 -9.52
N SER A 18 2.67 7.88 -9.07
CA SER A 18 1.72 8.89 -8.60
C SER A 18 2.24 9.60 -7.35
N GLY A 19 2.18 10.92 -7.32
CA GLY A 19 2.53 11.75 -6.16
C GLY A 19 1.31 12.26 -5.39
N ASN A 20 0.13 11.67 -5.59
CA ASN A 20 -1.13 12.14 -5.02
C ASN A 20 -2.07 10.99 -4.67
N ILE A 21 -1.61 10.05 -3.84
CA ILE A 21 -2.44 8.94 -3.37
C ILE A 21 -2.96 9.25 -1.97
N PRO A 22 -4.28 9.30 -1.72
CA PRO A 22 -4.80 9.54 -0.38
C PRO A 22 -4.39 8.44 0.60
N TRP A 23 -3.83 8.84 1.75
CA TRP A 23 -3.32 7.92 2.76
C TRP A 23 -4.38 6.94 3.26
N ARG A 24 -5.60 7.44 3.48
CA ARG A 24 -6.74 6.62 3.93
C ARG A 24 -7.03 5.45 2.98
N GLU A 25 -6.82 5.63 1.68
CA GLU A 25 -7.05 4.57 0.70
C GLU A 25 -5.94 3.51 0.78
N VAL A 26 -4.69 3.90 1.08
CA VAL A 26 -3.57 2.99 1.34
C VAL A 26 -3.79 2.20 2.64
N GLU A 27 -4.20 2.86 3.72
CA GLU A 27 -4.56 2.17 4.97
C GLU A 27 -5.70 1.18 4.75
N SER A 28 -6.74 1.58 4.01
CA SER A 28 -7.85 0.69 3.68
C SER A 28 -7.39 -0.52 2.86
N LEU A 29 -6.49 -0.34 1.90
CA LEU A 29 -5.90 -1.43 1.12
C LEU A 29 -5.09 -2.38 2.01
N LEU A 30 -4.24 -1.85 2.89
CA LEU A 30 -3.43 -2.66 3.81
C LEU A 30 -4.31 -3.53 4.71
N HIS A 31 -5.37 -2.95 5.29
CA HIS A 31 -6.33 -3.71 6.09
C HIS A 31 -7.09 -4.75 5.26
N HIS A 32 -7.51 -4.41 4.03
CA HIS A 32 -8.15 -5.35 3.11
C HIS A 32 -7.25 -6.56 2.79
N LEU A 33 -5.94 -6.33 2.68
CA LEU A 33 -4.95 -7.38 2.43
C LEU A 33 -4.61 -8.20 3.69
N GLY A 34 -5.22 -7.89 4.84
CA GLY A 34 -4.95 -8.58 6.11
C GLY A 34 -3.65 -8.15 6.79
N ALA A 35 -3.12 -6.97 6.45
CA ALA A 35 -1.92 -6.47 7.10
C ALA A 35 -2.20 -6.07 8.55
N THR A 36 -1.24 -6.38 9.43
CA THR A 36 -1.18 -5.78 10.78
C THR A 36 -0.40 -4.48 10.67
N VAL A 37 -0.96 -3.40 11.23
CA VAL A 37 -0.38 -2.06 11.18
C VAL A 37 -0.21 -1.53 12.59
N GLU A 38 1.03 -1.23 12.98
CA GLU A 38 1.39 -0.73 14.30
C GLU A 38 1.98 0.68 14.16
N SER A 39 1.55 1.61 15.02
CA SER A 39 2.12 2.96 15.01
C SER A 39 3.48 2.95 15.71
N LEU A 40 4.48 3.55 15.07
CA LEU A 40 5.79 3.83 15.67
C LEU A 40 5.88 5.31 16.04
N SER A 41 7.06 5.78 16.46
CA SER A 41 7.26 7.20 16.75
C SER A 41 7.17 8.06 15.49
N GLY A 42 6.47 9.20 15.63
CA GLY A 42 6.25 10.16 14.55
C GLY A 42 5.21 9.68 13.53
N THR A 43 5.52 9.84 12.25
CA THR A 43 4.67 9.42 11.12
C THR A 43 4.88 7.96 10.72
N ARG A 44 5.80 7.26 11.37
CA ARG A 44 6.18 5.90 10.98
C ARG A 44 5.15 4.87 11.43
N ILE A 45 4.97 3.86 10.61
CA ILE A 45 4.19 2.68 10.94
C ILE A 45 5.01 1.44 10.60
N HIS A 46 4.89 0.42 11.46
CA HIS A 46 5.38 -0.91 11.17
C HIS A 46 4.24 -1.73 10.55
N ILE A 47 4.54 -2.46 9.48
CA ILE A 47 3.56 -3.30 8.80
C ILE A 47 4.06 -4.73 8.73
N LYS A 48 3.15 -5.68 9.01
CA LYS A 48 3.34 -7.11 8.75
C LYS A 48 2.28 -7.60 7.77
N LEU A 49 2.69 -8.22 6.67
CA LEU A 49 1.81 -8.74 5.62
C LEU A 49 2.45 -9.96 4.96
N ASN A 50 1.70 -11.07 4.84
CA ASN A 50 2.18 -12.31 4.21
C ASN A 50 3.53 -12.83 4.78
N GLY A 51 3.78 -12.64 6.08
CA GLY A 51 5.04 -13.03 6.72
C GLY A 51 6.22 -12.10 6.43
N HIS A 52 6.01 -11.01 5.70
CA HIS A 52 6.98 -9.96 5.44
C HIS A 52 6.71 -8.74 6.32
N GLU A 53 7.77 -8.06 6.74
CA GLU A 53 7.69 -6.88 7.60
C GLU A 53 8.38 -5.67 6.97
N GLY A 54 7.91 -4.47 7.28
CA GLY A 54 8.48 -3.23 6.76
C GLY A 54 8.06 -2.01 7.58
N THR A 55 8.69 -0.87 7.28
CA THR A 55 8.30 0.43 7.84
C THR A 55 7.85 1.35 6.71
N LEU A 56 6.69 1.98 6.87
CA LEU A 56 6.18 3.03 5.97
C LEU A 56 5.98 4.33 6.73
N HIS A 57 5.74 5.41 6.00
CA HIS A 57 5.47 6.73 6.54
C HIS A 57 4.04 7.15 6.18
N ARG A 58 3.32 7.66 7.17
CA ARG A 58 2.15 8.50 6.96
C ARG A 58 2.57 9.82 6.31
N PRO A 59 1.68 10.52 5.59
CA PRO A 59 1.97 11.85 5.08
C PRO A 59 2.48 12.77 6.20
N HIS A 60 3.61 13.44 5.96
CA HIS A 60 4.13 14.46 6.87
C HIS A 60 3.28 15.75 6.85
N HIS A 61 2.68 16.06 5.70
CA HIS A 61 1.78 17.19 5.50
C HIS A 61 0.58 16.76 4.65
N GLY A 62 -0.60 17.28 4.96
CA GLY A 62 -1.83 16.95 4.23
C GLY A 62 -2.30 15.52 4.46
N ASN A 63 -3.02 14.97 3.48
CA ASN A 63 -3.66 13.65 3.56
C ASN A 63 -3.27 12.69 2.42
N THR A 64 -2.24 13.04 1.64
CA THR A 64 -1.80 12.28 0.46
C THR A 64 -0.31 11.93 0.56
N LEU A 65 0.05 10.77 0.04
CA LEU A 65 1.44 10.33 -0.09
C LEU A 65 2.10 11.00 -1.30
N GLY A 66 3.33 11.46 -1.09
CA GLY A 66 4.21 11.91 -2.17
C GLY A 66 4.83 10.74 -2.92
N ARG A 67 5.55 11.03 -4.01
CA ARG A 67 6.12 10.00 -4.90
C ARG A 67 7.05 9.02 -4.18
N GLU A 68 7.90 9.53 -3.29
CA GLU A 68 8.84 8.70 -2.51
C GLU A 68 8.10 7.74 -1.58
N ASP A 69 7.06 8.20 -0.88
CA ASP A 69 6.28 7.32 0.00
C ASP A 69 5.47 6.30 -0.80
N VAL A 70 4.90 6.69 -1.95
CA VAL A 70 4.22 5.74 -2.86
C VAL A 70 5.21 4.69 -3.39
N LYS A 71 6.45 5.07 -3.69
CA LYS A 71 7.50 4.13 -4.08
C LYS A 71 7.78 3.12 -2.98
N HIS A 72 7.94 3.56 -1.73
CA HIS A 72 8.12 2.65 -0.59
C HIS A 72 6.91 1.72 -0.39
N VAL A 73 5.67 2.21 -0.57
CA VAL A 73 4.47 1.38 -0.54
C VAL A 73 4.53 0.31 -1.64
N ARG A 74 4.86 0.68 -2.88
CA ARG A 74 5.00 -0.25 -4.01
C ARG A 74 6.02 -1.35 -3.70
N GLU A 75 7.20 -0.97 -3.24
CA GLU A 75 8.28 -1.90 -2.91
C GLU A 75 7.88 -2.86 -1.79
N PHE A 76 7.27 -2.34 -0.71
CA PHE A 76 6.77 -3.18 0.38
C PHE A 76 5.70 -4.18 -0.10
N LEU A 77 4.73 -3.73 -0.89
CA LEU A 77 3.68 -4.62 -1.42
C LEU A 77 4.28 -5.70 -2.33
N ALA A 78 5.23 -5.34 -3.20
CA ALA A 78 5.92 -6.29 -4.06
C ALA A 78 6.71 -7.34 -3.24
N HIS A 79 7.46 -6.92 -2.23
CA HIS A 79 8.15 -7.82 -1.31
C HIS A 79 7.18 -8.74 -0.56
N SER A 80 6.01 -8.22 -0.19
CA SER A 80 4.93 -8.96 0.47
C SER A 80 4.11 -9.84 -0.48
N ARG A 81 4.58 -10.07 -1.72
CA ARG A 81 3.89 -10.86 -2.76
C ARG A 81 2.52 -10.30 -3.17
N ILE A 82 2.29 -9.01 -2.97
CA ILE A 82 1.10 -8.29 -3.46
C ILE A 82 1.48 -7.44 -4.66
N THR A 83 1.24 -7.98 -5.85
CA THR A 83 1.33 -7.25 -7.12
C THR A 83 -0.03 -7.31 -7.82
N PRO A 84 -0.32 -6.43 -8.80
CA PRO A 84 -1.56 -6.50 -9.56
C PRO A 84 -1.85 -7.88 -10.15
N SER A 85 -0.84 -8.55 -10.71
CA SER A 85 -0.98 -9.88 -11.29
C SER A 85 -1.29 -10.97 -10.27
N LEU A 86 -0.58 -10.99 -9.13
CA LEU A 86 -0.81 -11.96 -8.06
C LEU A 86 -2.15 -11.74 -7.36
N TYR A 87 -2.52 -10.48 -7.14
CA TYR A 87 -3.82 -10.12 -6.55
C TYR A 87 -4.99 -10.52 -7.46
N ALA A 88 -4.88 -10.31 -8.77
CA ALA A 88 -5.89 -10.72 -9.74
C ALA A 88 -6.02 -12.25 -9.85
N ALA A 89 -4.92 -12.99 -9.69
CA ALA A 89 -4.95 -14.45 -9.65
C ALA A 89 -5.69 -14.98 -8.41
N ALA A 90 -5.33 -14.48 -7.22
CA ALA A 90 -5.93 -14.90 -5.95
C ALA A 90 -7.44 -14.61 -5.82
N LYS A 91 -7.98 -13.68 -6.62
CA LYS A 91 -9.41 -13.36 -6.66
C LYS A 91 -10.26 -14.32 -7.49
N LYS A 92 -9.62 -15.15 -8.33
CA LYS A 92 -10.30 -16.09 -9.24
C LYS A 92 -10.53 -17.46 -8.62
N ASP A 93 -9.85 -17.73 -7.51
CA ASP A 93 -9.98 -18.92 -6.67
C ASP A 93 -11.06 -18.71 -5.60
#